data_AF-A0A9X4H0N2-F1
#
_entry.id   AF-A0A9X4H0N2-F1
#
_cell.length_a   1.000
_cell.length_b   1.000
_cell.length_c   1.000
_cell.angle_alpha   90.00
_cell.angle_beta   90.00
_cell.angle_gamma   90.00
#
_symmetry.space_group_name_H-M   'P 1'
#
loop_
_entity.id
_entity.type
_entity.pdbx_description
1 polymer ?
#
loop_
_entity_poly.entity_id
_entity_poly.type
_entity_poly.pdbx_seq_one_letter_code
_entity_poly.pdbx_strand_id
1 'polypeptide(L)'
;MDSRIDEITQNALLEALEKAKDYSRQLQEKREQRLWREINIPCNLSDALRRLSKNELSKIRQTLGFKNLSSLKKGELICKLVNLIPAKFKNIIYTFDRERYSLAKRMLKNKGCVTANGIPIFKVESLVRYGIAFPGVHHDQKILCMPLELMNIFKEIDGNELESIVRRNTEWIKLTQGLLYYYGVMGALSINKMINQLTGQEADLVGYIGVLSAASDYYGQIMLSAYGYQDHRVFDAKKIIDEQKMRPGVHYYPFTKQQLLKAGEPDFIERTPAMSKLIRFLLEYYDLSDEEINEMMLQLIDMINLDMMPTRMIEYLGSWLEFPSFDMVRELTAKLTELCNHTRMWILKGHTPNELSQEEKKHLKPMPAEPFKLNQTDSNIYNIRTGAKIGRNDPCPCGSGKKYKKCCGK
;
A
#
# COMPACT_ATOMS: atom_id res chain seq x y z
N MET A 1 5.63 7.57 -33.02
CA MET A 1 5.67 9.03 -32.80
C MET A 1 6.61 9.24 -31.64
N ASP A 2 7.85 9.61 -31.95
CA ASP A 2 8.95 9.77 -30.99
C ASP A 2 8.72 11.10 -30.24
N SER A 3 8.12 11.05 -29.05
CA SER A 3 7.89 12.24 -28.22
C SER A 3 9.11 12.49 -27.34
N ARG A 4 10.24 12.87 -27.96
CA ARG A 4 11.35 13.43 -27.20
C ARG A 4 10.94 14.82 -26.75
N ILE A 5 10.84 15.00 -25.43
CA ILE A 5 10.65 16.30 -24.79
C ILE A 5 11.84 17.17 -25.23
N ASP A 6 11.57 18.37 -25.72
CA ASP A 6 12.65 19.27 -26.15
C ASP A 6 13.47 19.74 -24.94
N GLU A 7 14.73 20.09 -25.17
CA GLU A 7 15.70 20.43 -24.13
C GLU A 7 15.25 21.59 -23.22
N ILE A 8 14.47 22.54 -23.76
CA ILE A 8 13.91 23.65 -23.00
C ILE A 8 12.84 23.13 -22.03
N THR A 9 11.94 22.26 -22.50
CA THR A 9 10.93 21.62 -21.66
C THR A 9 11.58 20.69 -20.61
N GLN A 10 12.66 19.99 -20.97
CA GLN A 10 13.41 19.14 -20.02
C GLN A 10 14.07 19.97 -18.91
N ASN A 11 14.74 21.07 -19.27
CA ASN A 11 15.36 21.98 -18.29
C ASN A 11 14.32 22.65 -17.39
N ALA A 12 13.18 23.07 -17.96
CA ALA A 12 12.07 23.62 -17.17
C ALA A 12 11.48 22.58 -16.19
N LEU A 13 11.40 21.31 -16.60
CA LEU A 13 10.95 20.22 -15.73
C LEU A 13 11.94 19.96 -14.58
N LEU A 14 13.24 19.94 -14.87
CA LEU A 14 14.29 19.77 -13.86
C LEU A 14 14.27 20.90 -12.84
N GLU A 15 14.18 22.16 -13.29
CA GLU A 15 14.03 23.31 -12.40
C GLU A 15 12.76 23.21 -11.54
N ALA A 16 11.63 22.77 -12.12
CA ALA A 16 10.39 22.59 -11.38
C ALA A 16 10.52 21.49 -10.31
N LEU A 17 11.22 20.40 -10.61
CA LEU A 17 11.49 19.31 -9.67
C LEU A 17 12.42 19.77 -8.53
N GLU A 18 13.46 20.56 -8.83
CA GLU A 18 14.33 21.16 -7.80
C GLU A 18 13.56 22.12 -6.89
N LYS A 19 12.77 23.03 -7.47
CA LYS A 19 11.90 23.94 -6.71
C LYS A 19 10.91 23.17 -5.83
N ALA A 20 10.35 22.06 -6.33
CA ALA A 20 9.46 21.21 -5.54
C ALA A 20 10.18 20.50 -4.38
N LYS A 21 11.42 19.99 -4.61
CA LYS A 21 12.25 19.41 -3.56
C LYS A 21 12.58 20.43 -2.47
N ASP A 22 12.99 21.64 -2.87
CA ASP A 22 13.31 22.73 -1.93
C ASP A 22 12.09 23.17 -1.12
N TYR A 23 10.94 23.33 -1.79
CA TYR A 23 9.69 23.64 -1.11
C TYR A 23 9.30 22.55 -0.10
N SER A 24 9.46 21.27 -0.46
CA SER A 24 9.21 20.14 0.44
C SER A 24 10.13 20.17 1.67
N ARG A 25 11.43 20.44 1.47
CA ARG A 25 12.41 20.60 2.56
C ARG A 25 12.02 21.75 3.50
N GLN A 26 11.69 22.92 2.97
CA GLN A 26 11.25 24.06 3.78
C GLN A 26 9.97 23.75 4.57
N LEU A 27 9.03 23.01 3.97
CA LEU A 27 7.82 22.58 4.66
C LEU A 27 8.13 21.63 5.82
N GLN A 28 9.08 20.72 5.61
CA GLN A 28 9.55 19.77 6.62
C GLN A 28 10.26 20.48 7.79
N GLU A 29 11.15 21.44 7.51
CA GLU A 29 11.81 22.26 8.53
C GLU A 29 10.80 23.05 9.36
N LYS A 30 9.80 23.67 8.72
CA LYS A 30 8.71 24.37 9.42
C LYS A 30 7.88 23.43 10.29
N ARG A 31 7.64 22.19 9.84
CA ARG A 31 6.96 21.16 10.64
C ARG A 31 7.78 20.78 11.87
N GLU A 32 9.08 20.52 11.70
CA GLU A 32 10.03 20.22 12.78
C GLU A 32 10.05 21.36 13.82
N GLN A 33 10.24 22.62 13.39
CA GLN A 33 10.25 23.78 14.28
C GLN A 33 8.92 23.99 15.03
N ARG A 34 7.80 23.62 14.41
CA ARG A 34 6.49 23.70 15.06
C ARG A 34 6.33 22.64 16.16
N LEU A 35 6.81 21.42 15.92
CA LEU A 35 6.67 20.30 16.85
C LEU A 35 7.63 20.40 18.04
N TRP A 36 8.89 20.75 17.76
CA TRP A 36 9.97 20.74 18.76
C TRP A 36 10.16 22.11 19.40
N ARG A 37 9.19 22.49 20.23
CA ARG A 37 9.27 23.67 21.11
C ARG A 37 9.55 23.24 22.53
N GLU A 38 10.06 24.14 23.36
CA GLU A 38 10.20 23.88 24.80
C GLU A 38 8.90 23.34 25.41
N ILE A 39 9.05 22.39 26.33
CA ILE A 39 7.95 21.75 27.06
C ILE A 39 8.28 21.71 28.54
N ASN A 40 7.30 22.04 29.37
CA ASN A 40 7.40 21.92 30.82
C ASN A 40 7.31 20.45 31.24
N ILE A 41 8.14 20.07 32.21
CA ILE A 41 8.08 18.76 32.88
C ILE A 41 7.80 19.02 34.37
N PRO A 42 6.76 18.39 34.97
CA PRO A 42 5.90 17.39 34.36
C PRO A 42 4.94 17.97 33.32
N CYS A 43 4.65 17.17 32.29
CA CYS A 43 3.76 17.56 31.20
C CYS A 43 2.29 17.47 31.67
N ASN A 44 1.56 18.58 31.64
CA ASN A 44 0.11 18.62 31.88
C ASN A 44 -0.65 18.76 30.57
N LEU A 45 -1.85 18.19 30.49
CA LEU A 45 -2.62 18.17 29.24
C LEU A 45 -3.00 19.58 28.78
N SER A 46 -3.36 20.47 29.69
CA SER A 46 -3.71 21.87 29.37
C SER A 46 -2.54 22.60 28.71
N ASP A 47 -1.33 22.48 29.27
CA ASP A 47 -0.13 23.14 28.76
C ASP A 47 0.29 22.57 27.41
N ALA A 48 0.22 21.24 27.27
CA ALA A 48 0.47 20.57 26.01
C ALA A 48 -0.47 21.04 24.90
N LEU A 49 -1.77 21.16 25.18
CA LEU A 49 -2.77 21.64 24.21
C LEU A 49 -2.60 23.13 23.88
N ARG A 50 -2.17 23.97 24.83
CA ARG A 50 -1.90 25.41 24.58
C ARG A 50 -0.82 25.64 23.53
N ARG A 51 0.16 24.73 23.44
CA ARG A 51 1.27 24.78 22.46
C ARG A 51 0.80 24.52 21.02
N LEU A 52 -0.36 23.88 20.83
CA LEU A 52 -0.93 23.57 19.52
C LEU A 52 -1.66 24.75 18.88
N SER A 53 -1.66 24.81 17.56
CA SER A 53 -2.49 25.73 16.78
C SER A 53 -3.97 25.35 16.87
N LYS A 54 -4.86 26.30 16.54
CA LYS A 54 -6.30 26.03 16.47
C LYS A 54 -6.62 24.89 15.48
N ASN A 55 -5.87 24.81 14.38
CA ASN A 55 -6.05 23.74 13.38
C ASN A 55 -5.68 22.37 13.96
N GLU A 56 -4.57 22.26 14.68
CA GLU A 56 -4.15 21.01 15.33
C GLU A 56 -5.16 20.56 16.40
N LEU A 57 -5.67 21.49 17.21
CA LEU A 57 -6.75 21.19 18.17
C LEU A 57 -8.03 20.73 17.46
N SER A 58 -8.35 21.34 16.31
CA SER A 58 -9.47 20.90 15.47
C SER A 58 -9.27 19.51 14.89
N LYS A 59 -8.03 19.13 14.54
CA LYS A 59 -7.69 17.76 14.13
C LYS A 59 -7.90 16.77 15.26
N ILE A 60 -7.43 17.08 16.48
CA ILE A 60 -7.70 16.23 17.67
C ILE A 60 -9.20 16.03 17.87
N ARG A 61 -9.97 17.12 17.81
CA ARG A 61 -11.43 17.09 17.91
C ARG A 61 -12.07 16.18 16.85
N GLN A 62 -11.61 16.28 15.60
CA GLN A 62 -12.12 15.45 14.49
C GLN A 62 -11.77 13.98 14.68
N THR A 63 -10.51 13.67 14.95
CA THR A 63 -9.99 12.31 15.17
C THR A 63 -10.72 11.62 16.33
N LEU A 64 -10.98 12.33 17.42
CA LEU A 64 -11.69 11.78 18.59
C LEU A 64 -13.22 11.87 18.50
N GLY A 65 -13.76 12.37 17.37
CA GLY A 65 -15.20 12.41 17.11
C GLY A 65 -15.99 13.39 17.98
N PHE A 66 -15.36 14.43 18.53
CA PHE A 66 -16.04 15.43 19.35
C PHE A 66 -16.87 16.38 18.49
N LYS A 67 -18.20 16.24 18.56
CA LYS A 67 -19.18 17.04 17.81
C LYS A 67 -19.46 18.39 18.49
N ASN A 68 -19.97 19.35 17.72
CA ASN A 68 -20.45 20.66 18.20
C ASN A 68 -19.38 21.58 18.85
N LEU A 69 -18.10 21.41 18.53
CA LEU A 69 -17.00 22.24 19.06
C LEU A 69 -16.23 23.02 17.97
N SER A 70 -16.67 22.98 16.71
CA SER A 70 -15.96 23.58 15.57
C SER A 70 -15.93 25.10 15.61
N SER A 71 -16.98 25.74 16.13
CA SER A 71 -17.12 27.20 16.23
C SER A 71 -16.36 27.83 17.39
N LEU A 72 -15.91 27.03 18.37
CA LEU A 72 -15.25 27.55 19.57
C LEU A 72 -13.94 28.27 19.22
N LYS A 73 -13.54 29.25 20.03
CA LYS A 73 -12.19 29.85 19.94
C LYS A 73 -11.12 28.87 20.44
N LYS A 74 -9.83 29.24 20.33
CA LYS A 74 -8.72 28.36 20.76
C LYS A 74 -8.81 28.04 22.26
N GLY A 75 -8.94 29.05 23.12
CA GLY A 75 -9.02 28.87 24.58
C GLY A 75 -10.22 28.01 25.00
N GLU A 76 -11.40 28.33 24.51
CA GLU A 76 -12.64 27.57 24.77
C GLU A 76 -12.54 26.11 24.34
N LEU A 77 -11.94 25.85 23.16
CA LEU A 77 -11.72 24.49 22.69
C LEU A 77 -10.75 23.73 23.60
N ILE A 78 -9.66 24.36 24.07
CA ILE A 78 -8.75 23.73 25.02
C ILE A 78 -9.49 23.34 26.31
N CYS A 79 -10.29 24.24 26.88
CA CYS A 79 -11.07 23.96 28.09
C CYS A 79 -12.00 22.74 27.93
N LYS A 80 -12.58 22.55 26.73
CA LYS A 80 -13.39 21.36 26.44
C LYS A 80 -12.51 20.11 26.26
N LEU A 81 -11.42 20.21 25.50
CA LEU A 81 -10.55 19.06 25.21
C LEU A 81 -9.83 18.50 26.44
N VAL A 82 -9.44 19.34 27.40
CA VAL A 82 -8.83 18.89 28.66
C VAL A 82 -9.71 17.91 29.42
N ASN A 83 -11.04 18.05 29.32
CA ASN A 83 -11.98 17.14 29.97
C ASN A 83 -12.37 15.96 29.08
N LEU A 84 -12.51 16.19 27.78
CA LEU A 84 -13.00 15.18 26.84
C LEU A 84 -11.95 14.14 26.47
N ILE A 85 -10.66 14.51 26.37
CA ILE A 85 -9.58 13.58 26.03
C ILE A 85 -9.42 12.50 27.11
N PRO A 86 -9.27 12.83 28.41
CA PRO A 86 -9.21 11.82 29.47
C PRO A 86 -10.44 10.89 29.48
N ALA A 87 -11.64 11.44 29.28
CA ALA A 87 -12.88 10.66 29.23
C ALA A 87 -12.94 9.66 28.07
N LYS A 88 -12.21 9.91 26.96
CA LYS A 88 -12.09 8.98 25.82
C LYS A 88 -10.84 8.12 25.88
N PHE A 89 -9.92 8.37 26.81
CA PHE A 89 -8.58 7.82 26.76
C PHE A 89 -8.57 6.28 26.85
N LYS A 90 -9.46 5.70 27.65
CA LYS A 90 -9.66 4.23 27.70
C LYS A 90 -9.95 3.67 26.30
N ASN A 91 -10.89 4.24 25.56
CA ASN A 91 -11.25 3.77 24.22
C ASN A 91 -10.06 3.87 23.24
N ILE A 92 -9.22 4.89 23.39
CA ILE A 92 -8.02 5.07 22.58
C ILE A 92 -6.99 3.97 22.89
N ILE A 93 -6.72 3.71 24.17
CA ILE A 93 -5.77 2.66 24.61
C ILE A 93 -6.22 1.27 24.12
N TYR A 94 -7.52 0.99 24.10
CA TYR A 94 -8.06 -0.28 23.62
C TYR A 94 -7.86 -0.50 22.10
N THR A 95 -7.39 0.50 21.35
CA THR A 95 -6.95 0.37 19.94
C THR A 95 -5.46 0.12 19.77
N PHE A 96 -4.68 0.12 20.87
CA PHE A 96 -3.23 -0.04 20.79
C PHE A 96 -2.86 -1.43 20.33
N ASP A 97 -1.82 -1.48 19.51
CA ASP A 97 -1.03 -2.66 19.22
C ASP A 97 0.23 -2.65 20.10
N ARG A 98 1.08 -3.67 19.93
CA ARG A 98 2.26 -3.91 20.75
C ARG A 98 3.23 -2.72 20.75
N GLU A 99 3.44 -2.04 19.63
CA GLU A 99 4.38 -0.92 19.56
C GLU A 99 3.89 0.28 20.37
N ARG A 100 2.65 0.73 20.13
CA ARG A 100 2.05 1.87 20.84
C ARG A 100 1.90 1.59 22.33
N TYR A 101 1.53 0.36 22.70
CA TYR A 101 1.48 -0.06 24.10
C TYR A 101 2.86 -0.08 24.76
N SER A 102 3.88 -0.60 24.08
CA SER A 102 5.26 -0.59 24.58
C SER A 102 5.79 0.84 24.74
N LEU A 103 5.45 1.75 23.83
CA LEU A 103 5.77 3.17 23.95
C LEU A 103 5.12 3.79 25.20
N ALA A 104 3.84 3.54 25.44
CA ALA A 104 3.13 4.00 26.63
C ALA A 104 3.74 3.44 27.93
N LYS A 105 4.08 2.14 27.98
CA LYS A 105 4.79 1.54 29.11
C LYS A 105 6.16 2.19 29.35
N ARG A 106 6.92 2.50 28.30
CA ARG A 106 8.20 3.22 28.43
C ARG A 106 8.00 4.64 28.96
N MET A 107 6.97 5.36 28.53
CA MET A 107 6.63 6.68 29.08
C MET A 107 6.29 6.58 30.57
N LEU A 108 5.44 5.61 30.96
CA LEU A 108 5.08 5.39 32.35
C LEU A 108 6.31 5.13 33.24
N LYS A 109 7.24 4.28 32.78
CA LYS A 109 8.50 3.99 33.48
C LYS A 109 9.41 5.21 33.63
N ASN A 110 9.38 6.14 32.68
CA ASN A 110 10.26 7.31 32.61
C ASN A 110 9.52 8.62 33.00
N LYS A 111 8.64 8.55 34.00
CA LYS A 111 7.91 9.72 34.56
C LYS A 111 7.16 10.53 33.49
N GLY A 112 6.67 9.86 32.45
CA GLY A 112 5.82 10.42 31.40
C GLY A 112 6.52 10.76 30.11
N CYS A 113 7.86 10.78 30.07
CA CYS A 113 8.59 11.24 28.90
C CYS A 113 9.60 10.21 28.40
N VAL A 114 9.79 10.15 27.09
CA VAL A 114 10.84 9.35 26.43
C VAL A 114 11.58 10.23 25.44
N THR A 115 12.82 9.86 25.09
CA THR A 115 13.48 10.45 23.93
C THR A 115 12.67 10.17 22.66
N ALA A 116 12.56 11.18 21.80
CA ALA A 116 11.91 11.05 20.50
C ALA A 116 12.89 10.64 19.38
N ASN A 117 14.17 10.40 19.71
CA ASN A 117 15.17 9.97 18.74
C ASN A 117 14.73 8.67 18.06
N GLY A 118 14.80 8.66 16.72
CA GLY A 118 14.40 7.51 15.90
C GLY A 118 12.89 7.28 15.79
N ILE A 119 12.04 8.16 16.34
CA ILE A 119 10.59 8.10 16.10
C ILE A 119 10.26 8.98 14.89
N PRO A 120 9.74 8.40 13.78
CA PRO A 120 9.31 9.19 12.63
C PRO A 120 8.28 10.25 12.99
N ILE A 121 8.38 11.43 12.38
CA ILE A 121 7.49 12.57 12.67
C ILE A 121 6.01 12.20 12.51
N PHE A 122 5.65 11.45 11.47
CA PHE A 122 4.25 11.09 11.23
C PHE A 122 3.66 10.25 12.39
N LYS A 123 4.47 9.41 13.04
CA LYS A 123 4.07 8.67 14.27
C LYS A 123 3.85 9.64 15.43
N VAL A 124 4.74 10.63 15.60
CA VAL A 124 4.58 11.69 16.61
C VAL A 124 3.30 12.49 16.36
N GLU A 125 3.06 12.94 15.13
CA GLU A 125 1.85 13.66 14.75
C GLU A 125 0.59 12.82 14.98
N SER A 126 0.64 11.52 14.72
CA SER A 126 -0.45 10.60 15.03
C SER A 126 -0.75 10.57 16.53
N LEU A 127 0.26 10.42 17.39
CA LEU A 127 0.07 10.44 18.85
C LEU A 127 -0.51 11.77 19.34
N VAL A 128 -0.12 12.89 18.74
CA VAL A 128 -0.70 14.21 19.03
C VAL A 128 -2.17 14.28 18.58
N ARG A 129 -2.51 13.78 17.38
CA ARG A 129 -3.90 13.76 16.86
C ARG A 129 -4.84 12.96 17.75
N TYR A 130 -4.36 11.88 18.34
CA TYR A 130 -5.12 11.10 19.33
C TYR A 130 -5.03 11.67 20.75
N GLY A 131 -4.29 12.76 20.96
CA GLY A 131 -4.10 13.39 22.27
C GLY A 131 -3.34 12.52 23.28
N ILE A 132 -2.57 11.54 22.81
CA ILE A 132 -1.87 10.54 23.65
C ILE A 132 -0.57 11.11 24.22
N ALA A 133 0.25 11.70 23.36
CA ALA A 133 1.56 12.21 23.72
C ALA A 133 1.93 13.42 22.86
N PHE A 134 2.72 14.32 23.43
CA PHE A 134 3.03 15.62 22.86
C PHE A 134 4.55 15.83 22.77
N PRO A 135 5.08 16.24 21.61
CA PRO A 135 6.50 16.46 21.41
C PRO A 135 6.95 17.74 22.13
N GLY A 136 8.23 17.81 22.46
CA GLY A 136 8.87 19.03 22.92
C GLY A 136 10.38 18.89 23.07
N VAL A 137 11.02 19.99 23.46
CA VAL A 137 12.44 20.05 23.79
C VAL A 137 12.58 20.29 25.27
N HIS A 138 13.46 19.53 25.92
CA HIS A 138 13.82 19.71 27.32
C HIS A 138 15.30 19.37 27.50
N HIS A 139 16.09 20.29 28.07
CA HIS A 139 17.55 20.18 28.16
C HIS A 139 18.20 19.80 26.82
N ASP A 140 17.84 20.53 25.75
CA ASP A 140 18.31 20.33 24.36
C ASP A 140 18.01 18.96 23.74
N GLN A 141 17.16 18.15 24.38
CA GLN A 141 16.74 16.85 23.86
C GLN A 141 15.31 16.89 23.35
N LYS A 142 15.09 16.33 22.15
CA LYS A 142 13.75 16.05 21.63
C LYS A 142 13.12 14.92 22.44
N ILE A 143 12.01 15.22 23.09
CA ILE A 143 11.27 14.28 23.93
C ILE A 143 9.80 14.21 23.53
N LEU A 144 9.19 13.10 23.84
CA LEU A 144 7.76 12.86 23.67
C LEU A 144 7.16 12.56 25.04
N CYS A 145 6.17 13.34 25.45
CA CYS A 145 5.60 13.25 26.79
C CYS A 145 4.10 12.92 26.77
N MET A 146 3.70 11.89 27.51
CA MET A 146 2.31 11.64 27.89
C MET A 146 1.95 12.55 29.07
N PRO A 147 0.85 13.31 29.00
CA PRO A 147 0.41 14.13 30.12
C PRO A 147 0.10 13.33 31.39
N LEU A 148 0.34 13.91 32.56
CA LEU A 148 0.13 13.26 33.87
C LEU A 148 -1.28 12.70 34.02
N GLU A 149 -2.30 13.44 33.57
CA GLU A 149 -3.70 13.04 33.66
C GLU A 149 -3.94 11.72 32.90
N LEU A 150 -3.29 11.56 31.75
CA LEU A 150 -3.40 10.37 30.91
C LEU A 150 -2.53 9.22 31.45
N MET A 151 -1.35 9.53 31.97
CA MET A 151 -0.49 8.52 32.61
C MET A 151 -1.19 7.83 33.78
N ASN A 152 -1.90 8.59 34.62
CA ASN A 152 -2.63 8.05 35.76
C ASN A 152 -3.72 7.08 35.30
N ILE A 153 -4.50 7.47 34.28
CA ILE A 153 -5.51 6.59 33.67
C ILE A 153 -4.86 5.35 33.05
N PHE A 154 -3.75 5.50 32.32
CA PHE A 154 -3.04 4.35 31.74
C PHE A 154 -2.56 3.38 32.83
N LYS A 155 -2.01 3.89 33.93
CA LYS A 155 -1.55 3.08 35.06
C LYS A 155 -2.68 2.27 35.70
N GLU A 156 -3.89 2.79 35.74
CA GLU A 156 -5.07 2.06 36.25
C GLU A 156 -5.58 0.98 35.28
N ILE A 157 -5.43 1.20 33.97
CA ILE A 157 -5.90 0.27 32.92
C ILE A 157 -4.84 -0.81 32.63
N ASP A 158 -3.56 -0.53 32.85
CA ASP A 158 -2.46 -1.42 32.53
C ASP A 158 -2.56 -2.76 33.28
N GLY A 159 -2.62 -3.86 32.54
CA GLY A 159 -2.79 -5.20 33.10
C GLY A 159 -3.11 -6.26 32.05
N ASN A 160 -3.38 -7.48 32.52
CA ASN A 160 -3.56 -8.67 31.67
C ASN A 160 -4.67 -8.53 30.62
N GLU A 161 -5.77 -7.83 30.95
CA GLU A 161 -6.86 -7.58 30.00
C GLU A 161 -6.35 -6.76 28.81
N LEU A 162 -5.70 -5.64 29.09
CA LEU A 162 -5.15 -4.76 28.06
C LEU A 162 -4.07 -5.48 27.24
N GLU A 163 -3.19 -6.28 27.87
CA GLU A 163 -2.18 -7.06 27.14
C GLU A 163 -2.80 -8.06 26.16
N SER A 164 -3.90 -8.71 26.54
CA SER A 164 -4.64 -9.61 25.64
C SER A 164 -5.24 -8.86 24.44
N ILE A 165 -5.83 -7.69 24.70
CA ILE A 165 -6.41 -6.82 23.67
C ILE A 165 -5.32 -6.33 22.71
N VAL A 166 -4.18 -5.90 23.25
CA VAL A 166 -3.01 -5.44 22.49
C VAL A 166 -2.47 -6.54 21.59
N ARG A 167 -2.35 -7.77 22.09
CA ARG A 167 -1.90 -8.93 21.29
C ARG A 167 -2.85 -9.19 20.13
N ARG A 168 -4.17 -9.19 20.39
CA ARG A 168 -5.20 -9.36 19.36
C ARG A 168 -5.15 -8.23 18.31
N ASN A 169 -5.06 -6.98 18.73
CA ASN A 169 -4.96 -5.82 17.83
C ASN A 169 -3.73 -5.90 16.94
N THR A 170 -2.59 -6.32 17.51
CA THR A 170 -1.35 -6.51 16.76
C THR A 170 -1.53 -7.58 15.67
N GLU A 171 -2.19 -8.70 16.01
CA GLU A 171 -2.50 -9.74 15.05
C GLU A 171 -3.44 -9.25 13.95
N TRP A 172 -4.50 -8.52 14.28
CA TRP A 172 -5.42 -7.93 13.31
C TRP A 172 -4.72 -7.01 12.31
N ILE A 173 -3.85 -6.12 12.81
CA ILE A 173 -3.11 -5.18 11.96
C ILE A 173 -2.17 -5.95 11.03
N LYS A 174 -1.36 -6.87 11.56
CA LYS A 174 -0.39 -7.63 10.77
C LYS A 174 -1.06 -8.51 9.72
N LEU A 175 -2.13 -9.21 10.08
CA LEU A 175 -2.88 -10.01 9.10
C LEU A 175 -3.49 -9.14 8.01
N THR A 176 -4.01 -7.96 8.36
CA THR A 176 -4.57 -7.02 7.37
C THR A 176 -3.47 -6.52 6.43
N GLN A 177 -2.32 -6.12 6.96
CA GLN A 177 -1.17 -5.69 6.17
C GLN A 177 -0.70 -6.80 5.24
N GLY A 178 -0.60 -8.05 5.72
CA GLY A 178 -0.23 -9.18 4.88
C GLY A 178 -1.26 -9.49 3.78
N LEU A 179 -2.56 -9.37 4.08
CA LEU A 179 -3.61 -9.51 3.06
C LEU A 179 -3.46 -8.43 1.98
N LEU A 180 -3.29 -7.17 2.38
CA LEU A 180 -3.14 -6.05 1.46
C LEU A 180 -1.81 -6.11 0.68
N TYR A 181 -0.74 -6.61 1.28
CA TYR A 181 0.53 -6.84 0.59
C TYR A 181 0.35 -7.73 -0.65
N TYR A 182 -0.42 -8.82 -0.52
CA TYR A 182 -0.63 -9.77 -1.62
C TYR A 182 -1.81 -9.44 -2.54
N TYR A 183 -2.81 -8.68 -2.07
CA TYR A 183 -4.04 -8.42 -2.83
C TYR A 183 -4.19 -6.98 -3.30
N GLY A 184 -3.38 -6.06 -2.78
CA GLY A 184 -3.38 -4.64 -3.09
C GLY A 184 -4.54 -3.92 -2.42
N VAL A 185 -5.77 -4.26 -2.78
CA VAL A 185 -6.98 -3.58 -2.30
C VAL A 185 -8.11 -4.58 -2.05
N MET A 186 -8.84 -4.40 -0.94
CA MET A 186 -9.98 -5.23 -0.58
C MET A 186 -11.06 -4.47 0.18
N GLY A 187 -12.32 -4.87 -0.02
CA GLY A 187 -13.45 -4.36 0.74
C GLY A 187 -13.35 -4.67 2.24
N ALA A 188 -13.69 -3.70 3.09
CA ALA A 188 -13.58 -3.83 4.55
C ALA A 188 -14.29 -5.07 5.13
N LEU A 189 -15.49 -5.39 4.62
CA LEU A 189 -16.25 -6.57 5.03
C LEU A 189 -15.56 -7.88 4.62
N SER A 190 -14.95 -7.91 3.44
CA SER A 190 -14.20 -9.08 2.95
C SER A 190 -12.97 -9.33 3.80
N ILE A 191 -12.21 -8.28 4.14
CA ILE A 191 -11.07 -8.40 5.05
C ILE A 191 -11.54 -8.90 6.42
N ASN A 192 -12.55 -8.28 7.03
CA ASN A 192 -13.05 -8.70 8.34
C ASN A 192 -13.47 -10.19 8.35
N LYS A 193 -14.15 -10.65 7.29
CA LYS A 193 -14.48 -12.08 7.13
C LYS A 193 -13.23 -12.97 7.07
N MET A 194 -12.20 -12.58 6.33
CA MET A 194 -10.94 -13.33 6.26
C MET A 194 -10.21 -13.34 7.59
N ILE A 195 -10.19 -12.21 8.32
CA ILE A 195 -9.64 -12.16 9.67
C ILE A 195 -10.34 -13.15 10.58
N ASN A 196 -11.68 -13.19 10.59
CA ASN A 196 -12.43 -14.14 11.42
C ASN A 196 -12.08 -15.60 11.10
N GLN A 197 -11.89 -15.92 9.82
CA GLN A 197 -11.47 -17.25 9.38
C GLN A 197 -10.04 -17.58 9.81
N LEU A 198 -9.12 -16.62 9.72
CA LEU A 198 -7.70 -16.80 10.06
C LEU A 198 -7.44 -16.86 11.57
N THR A 199 -8.23 -16.13 12.37
CA THR A 199 -8.07 -16.09 13.83
C THR A 199 -8.92 -17.12 14.55
N GLY A 200 -10.00 -17.61 13.91
CA GLY A 200 -11.02 -18.43 14.58
C GLY A 200 -11.82 -17.64 15.62
N GLN A 201 -11.77 -16.31 15.60
CA GLN A 201 -12.43 -15.41 16.55
C GLN A 201 -13.25 -14.37 15.80
N GLU A 202 -14.42 -14.04 16.33
CA GLU A 202 -15.23 -12.96 15.78
C GLU A 202 -14.58 -11.60 16.07
N ALA A 203 -14.14 -10.92 15.02
CA ALA A 203 -13.72 -9.54 15.08
C ALA A 203 -14.94 -8.63 14.91
N ASP A 204 -15.44 -8.11 16.04
CA ASP A 204 -16.45 -7.04 16.04
C ASP A 204 -16.04 -5.95 15.06
N LEU A 205 -16.92 -5.65 14.10
CA LEU A 205 -16.60 -4.81 12.96
C LEU A 205 -16.24 -3.38 13.39
N VAL A 206 -16.94 -2.85 14.40
CA VAL A 206 -16.71 -1.47 14.88
C VAL A 206 -15.35 -1.38 15.57
N GLY A 207 -15.05 -2.31 16.48
CA GLY A 207 -13.75 -2.40 17.14
C GLY A 207 -12.61 -2.63 16.16
N TYR A 208 -12.82 -3.51 15.18
CA TYR A 208 -11.84 -3.79 14.13
C TYR A 208 -11.52 -2.55 13.28
N ILE A 209 -12.54 -1.82 12.83
CA ILE A 209 -12.36 -0.56 12.10
C ILE A 209 -11.64 0.47 12.96
N GLY A 210 -11.96 0.57 14.26
CA GLY A 210 -11.28 1.46 15.19
C GLY A 210 -9.78 1.17 15.30
N VAL A 211 -9.41 -0.10 15.41
CA VAL A 211 -8.01 -0.56 15.44
C VAL A 211 -7.29 -0.23 14.14
N LEU A 212 -7.89 -0.56 12.99
CA LEU A 212 -7.28 -0.30 11.68
C LEU A 212 -7.15 1.19 11.37
N SER A 213 -8.14 2.01 11.76
CA SER A 213 -8.08 3.46 11.60
C SER A 213 -6.90 4.06 12.39
N ALA A 214 -6.76 3.65 13.66
CA ALA A 214 -5.64 4.10 14.49
C ALA A 214 -4.28 3.58 13.98
N ALA A 215 -4.24 2.37 13.42
CA ALA A 215 -3.04 1.81 12.80
C ALA A 215 -2.70 2.53 11.48
N SER A 216 -3.70 2.83 10.63
CA SER A 216 -3.54 3.58 9.39
C SER A 216 -2.92 4.95 9.65
N ASP A 217 -3.44 5.69 10.62
CA ASP A 217 -2.92 7.00 11.02
C ASP A 217 -1.50 6.94 11.61
N TYR A 218 -1.13 5.84 12.26
CA TYR A 218 0.17 5.69 12.93
C TYR A 218 1.26 5.10 12.01
N TYR A 219 0.91 4.15 11.14
CA TYR A 219 1.87 3.42 10.30
C TYR A 219 1.89 3.87 8.84
N GLY A 220 0.76 4.34 8.30
CA GLY A 220 0.62 4.71 6.89
C GLY A 220 0.62 3.54 5.90
N GLN A 221 0.80 2.29 6.35
CA GLN A 221 0.86 1.11 5.47
C GLN A 221 -0.52 0.66 4.96
N ILE A 222 -1.57 0.90 5.76
CA ILE A 222 -2.97 0.66 5.40
C ILE A 222 -3.59 2.01 5.04
N MET A 223 -4.17 2.11 3.86
CA MET A 223 -4.84 3.32 3.38
C MET A 223 -6.32 3.04 3.12
N LEU A 224 -7.18 4.03 3.41
CA LEU A 224 -8.61 3.94 3.11
C LEU A 224 -8.88 4.49 1.71
N SER A 225 -9.70 3.78 0.93
CA SER A 225 -10.18 4.22 -0.38
C SER A 225 -11.67 3.97 -0.55
N ALA A 226 -12.23 4.43 -1.67
CA ALA A 226 -13.64 4.14 -2.03
C ALA A 226 -13.93 2.64 -2.21
N TYR A 227 -12.88 1.80 -2.32
CA TYR A 227 -12.98 0.36 -2.53
C TYR A 227 -12.69 -0.46 -1.27
N GLY A 228 -12.48 0.19 -0.12
CA GLY A 228 -12.15 -0.46 1.15
C GLY A 228 -10.77 -0.07 1.64
N TYR A 229 -9.98 -1.04 2.08
CA TYR A 229 -8.59 -0.82 2.49
C TYR A 229 -7.64 -1.21 1.37
N GLN A 230 -6.54 -0.48 1.25
CA GLN A 230 -5.49 -0.76 0.28
C GLN A 230 -4.11 -0.65 0.92
N ASP A 231 -3.15 -1.37 0.35
CA ASP A 231 -1.72 -1.19 0.61
C ASP A 231 -1.29 0.22 0.15
N HIS A 232 -0.38 0.85 0.89
CA HIS A 232 0.10 2.19 0.60
C HIS A 232 0.77 2.34 -0.78
N ARG A 233 1.25 1.23 -1.37
CA ARG A 233 1.86 1.17 -2.70
C ARG A 233 0.82 1.19 -3.83
N VAL A 234 -0.46 0.99 -3.52
CA VAL A 234 -1.53 1.01 -4.52
C VAL A 234 -1.77 2.44 -5.01
N PHE A 235 -1.45 2.68 -6.28
CA PHE A 235 -1.71 3.96 -6.94
C PHE A 235 -3.14 4.05 -7.50
N ASP A 236 -3.62 2.99 -8.19
CA ASP A 236 -4.96 2.94 -8.79
C ASP A 236 -5.72 1.68 -8.34
N ALA A 237 -6.43 1.83 -7.22
CA ALA A 237 -7.28 0.77 -6.68
C ALA A 237 -8.43 0.38 -7.63
N LYS A 238 -8.93 1.32 -8.44
CA LYS A 238 -10.02 1.04 -9.37
C LYS A 238 -9.56 0.07 -10.45
N LYS A 239 -8.40 0.32 -11.06
CA LYS A 239 -7.80 -0.58 -12.07
C LYS A 239 -7.67 -2.00 -11.52
N ILE A 240 -7.14 -2.16 -10.31
CA ILE A 240 -6.96 -3.48 -9.68
C ILE A 240 -8.30 -4.19 -9.49
N ILE A 241 -9.30 -3.50 -8.93
CA ILE A 241 -10.63 -4.07 -8.69
C ILE A 241 -11.32 -4.46 -9.99
N ASP A 242 -11.23 -3.64 -11.04
CA ASP A 242 -11.85 -3.93 -12.33
C ASP A 242 -11.19 -5.16 -12.99
N GLU A 243 -9.86 -5.27 -12.96
CA GLU A 243 -9.14 -6.46 -13.43
C GLU A 243 -9.51 -7.72 -12.64
N GLN A 244 -9.61 -7.62 -11.31
CA GLN A 244 -10.03 -8.75 -10.47
C GLN A 244 -11.47 -9.21 -10.78
N LYS A 245 -12.37 -8.27 -11.14
CA LYS A 245 -13.76 -8.57 -11.53
C LYS A 245 -13.87 -9.22 -12.89
N MET A 246 -12.97 -8.93 -13.83
CA MET A 246 -12.89 -9.62 -15.13
C MET A 246 -12.54 -11.10 -15.00
N ARG A 247 -12.09 -11.55 -13.82
CA ARG A 247 -11.71 -12.93 -13.51
C ARG A 247 -12.61 -13.52 -12.41
N PRO A 248 -13.93 -13.70 -12.63
CA PRO A 248 -14.85 -14.14 -11.59
C PRO A 248 -14.58 -15.59 -11.13
N GLY A 249 -14.01 -16.44 -11.98
CA GLY A 249 -13.64 -17.82 -11.64
C GLY A 249 -12.34 -17.97 -10.85
N VAL A 250 -11.56 -16.90 -10.69
CA VAL A 250 -10.31 -16.92 -9.89
C VAL A 250 -10.64 -16.44 -8.48
N HIS A 251 -10.44 -17.29 -7.49
CA HIS A 251 -10.52 -16.93 -6.07
C HIS A 251 -9.20 -16.35 -5.56
N TYR A 252 -9.26 -15.61 -4.45
CA TYR A 252 -8.05 -15.15 -3.77
C TYR A 252 -7.14 -16.32 -3.39
N TYR A 253 -5.84 -16.16 -3.59
CA TYR A 253 -4.85 -17.18 -3.25
C TYR A 253 -4.89 -17.52 -1.74
N PRO A 254 -5.03 -18.78 -1.32
CA PRO A 254 -5.31 -19.12 0.08
C PRO A 254 -4.05 -19.09 0.96
N PHE A 255 -3.52 -17.90 1.28
CA PHE A 255 -2.38 -17.78 2.19
C PHE A 255 -2.68 -18.29 3.59
N THR A 256 -1.69 -18.95 4.19
CA THR A 256 -1.74 -19.33 5.59
C THR A 256 -1.61 -18.10 6.50
N LYS A 257 -2.16 -18.22 7.72
CA LYS A 257 -2.01 -17.19 8.77
C LYS A 257 -0.55 -16.78 8.97
N GLN A 258 0.38 -17.75 8.97
CA GLN A 258 1.80 -17.48 9.18
C GLN A 258 2.44 -16.70 8.01
N GLN A 259 2.05 -16.99 6.77
CA GLN A 259 2.51 -16.21 5.61
C GLN A 259 2.03 -14.75 5.71
N LEU A 260 0.77 -14.54 6.07
CA LEU A 260 0.20 -13.20 6.20
C LEU A 260 0.83 -12.42 7.36
N LEU A 261 1.08 -13.08 8.51
CA LEU A 261 1.78 -12.44 9.63
C LEU A 261 3.19 -11.98 9.25
N LYS A 262 3.92 -12.79 8.47
CA LYS A 262 5.24 -12.39 7.95
C LYS A 262 5.12 -11.24 6.95
N ALA A 263 4.17 -11.33 6.04
CA ALA A 263 3.94 -10.29 5.02
C ALA A 263 3.45 -8.95 5.60
N GLY A 264 2.89 -8.97 6.80
CA GLY A 264 2.51 -7.77 7.54
C GLY A 264 3.63 -7.13 8.37
N GLU A 265 4.83 -7.69 8.39
CA GLU A 265 5.96 -6.99 9.02
C GLU A 265 6.38 -5.78 8.18
N PRO A 266 6.85 -4.68 8.83
CA PRO A 266 7.50 -3.59 8.12
C PRO A 266 8.66 -4.10 7.26
N ASP A 267 8.84 -3.50 6.09
CA ASP A 267 9.93 -3.78 5.15
C ASP A 267 10.00 -5.25 4.68
N PHE A 268 8.90 -5.99 4.81
CA PHE A 268 8.83 -7.36 4.30
C PHE A 268 9.00 -7.40 2.78
N ILE A 269 9.94 -8.23 2.34
CA ILE A 269 10.16 -8.56 0.93
C ILE A 269 10.04 -10.07 0.78
N GLU A 270 9.12 -10.52 -0.08
CA GLU A 270 9.02 -11.94 -0.39
C GLU A 270 10.23 -12.39 -1.24
N ARG A 271 11.16 -13.11 -0.62
CA ARG A 271 12.34 -13.69 -1.29
C ARG A 271 11.96 -14.97 -2.02
N THR A 272 11.59 -14.86 -3.30
CA THR A 272 11.32 -16.01 -4.16
C THR A 272 12.62 -16.61 -4.73
N PRO A 273 12.61 -17.87 -5.20
CA PRO A 273 13.74 -18.44 -5.94
C PRO A 273 14.10 -17.62 -7.20
N ALA A 274 13.11 -17.08 -7.90
CA ALA A 274 13.33 -16.22 -9.07
C ALA A 274 14.03 -14.91 -8.69
N MET A 275 13.61 -14.26 -7.61
CA MET A 275 14.30 -13.09 -7.08
C MET A 275 15.75 -13.42 -6.68
N SER A 276 15.96 -14.54 -5.98
CA SER A 276 17.31 -14.95 -5.57
C SER A 276 18.25 -15.20 -6.76
N LYS A 277 17.73 -15.72 -7.88
CA LYS A 277 18.48 -15.88 -9.12
C LYS A 277 18.82 -14.54 -9.76
N LEU A 278 17.89 -13.57 -9.75
CA LEU A 278 18.16 -12.22 -10.25
C LEU A 278 19.23 -11.52 -9.40
N ILE A 279 19.12 -11.57 -8.07
CA ILE A 279 20.11 -10.97 -7.16
C ILE A 279 21.50 -11.55 -7.41
N ARG A 280 21.61 -12.88 -7.48
CA ARG A 280 22.89 -13.54 -7.77
C ARG A 280 23.46 -13.09 -9.11
N PHE A 281 22.63 -13.02 -10.14
CA PHE A 281 23.04 -12.55 -11.45
C PHE A 281 23.55 -11.10 -11.40
N LEU A 282 22.90 -10.19 -10.66
CA LEU A 282 23.38 -8.81 -10.51
C LEU A 282 24.74 -8.74 -9.77
N LEU A 283 24.89 -9.53 -8.70
CA LEU A 283 26.13 -9.60 -7.91
C LEU A 283 27.32 -10.22 -8.66
N GLU A 284 27.10 -10.91 -9.78
CA GLU A 284 28.18 -11.39 -10.66
C GLU A 284 28.83 -10.25 -11.46
N TYR A 285 28.12 -9.14 -11.68
CA TYR A 285 28.57 -8.02 -12.51
C TYR A 285 28.83 -6.74 -11.71
N TYR A 286 28.20 -6.58 -10.55
CA TYR A 286 28.23 -5.34 -9.77
C TYR A 286 28.49 -5.62 -8.28
N ASP A 287 29.29 -4.77 -7.66
CA ASP A 287 29.46 -4.73 -6.20
C ASP A 287 28.33 -3.87 -5.62
N LEU A 288 27.28 -4.51 -5.11
CA LEU A 288 26.08 -3.87 -4.58
C LEU A 288 25.95 -4.19 -3.11
N SER A 289 25.64 -3.17 -2.32
CA SER A 289 25.25 -3.33 -0.92
C SER A 289 23.89 -4.01 -0.79
N ASP A 290 23.64 -4.63 0.38
CA ASP A 290 22.33 -5.21 0.68
C ASP A 290 21.20 -4.18 0.60
N GLU A 291 21.49 -2.93 0.94
CA GLU A 291 20.55 -1.81 0.89
C GLU A 291 20.14 -1.48 -0.55
N GLU A 292 21.10 -1.35 -1.46
CA GLU A 292 20.84 -1.13 -2.90
C GLU A 292 20.05 -2.29 -3.49
N ILE A 293 20.42 -3.54 -3.18
CA ILE A 293 19.70 -4.72 -3.67
C ILE A 293 18.26 -4.72 -3.17
N ASN A 294 18.03 -4.40 -1.90
CA ASN A 294 16.68 -4.36 -1.33
C ASN A 294 15.82 -3.29 -1.98
N GLU A 295 16.38 -2.09 -2.18
CA GLU A 295 15.68 -0.98 -2.85
C GLU A 295 15.31 -1.37 -4.29
N MET A 296 16.26 -1.92 -5.05
CA MET A 296 16.01 -2.38 -6.41
C MET A 296 14.94 -3.47 -6.47
N MET A 297 15.01 -4.48 -5.58
CA MET A 297 14.05 -5.59 -5.59
C MET A 297 12.65 -5.15 -5.16
N LEU A 298 12.53 -4.25 -4.18
CA LEU A 298 11.26 -3.65 -3.78
C LEU A 298 10.62 -2.90 -4.96
N GLN A 299 11.39 -2.05 -5.62
CA GLN A 299 10.90 -1.28 -6.75
C GLN A 299 10.46 -2.19 -7.91
N LEU A 300 11.20 -3.27 -8.21
CA LEU A 300 10.78 -4.23 -9.23
C LEU A 300 9.47 -4.94 -8.87
N ILE A 301 9.27 -5.36 -7.61
CA ILE A 301 8.00 -5.94 -7.15
C ILE A 301 6.85 -4.95 -7.34
N ASP A 302 7.06 -3.68 -6.98
CA ASP A 302 6.04 -2.65 -7.09
C ASP A 302 5.68 -2.38 -8.56
N MET A 303 6.66 -2.34 -9.45
CA MET A 303 6.43 -2.25 -10.90
C MET A 303 5.65 -3.44 -11.46
N ILE A 304 5.93 -4.66 -10.99
CA ILE A 304 5.16 -5.85 -11.36
C ILE A 304 3.71 -5.74 -10.86
N ASN A 305 3.50 -5.33 -9.60
CA ASN A 305 2.17 -5.19 -9.02
C ASN A 305 1.34 -4.08 -9.67
N LEU A 306 1.99 -3.05 -10.22
CA LEU A 306 1.37 -2.00 -11.03
C LEU A 306 1.12 -2.41 -12.49
N ASP A 307 1.46 -3.65 -12.86
CA ASP A 307 1.32 -4.22 -14.20
C ASP A 307 2.05 -3.36 -15.25
N MET A 308 3.29 -2.98 -14.91
CA MET A 308 4.16 -2.20 -15.80
C MET A 308 4.82 -3.09 -16.85
N MET A 309 5.06 -2.51 -18.03
CA MET A 309 5.75 -3.20 -19.12
C MET A 309 7.20 -3.57 -18.72
N PRO A 310 7.71 -4.77 -19.05
CA PRO A 310 9.07 -5.19 -18.70
C PRO A 310 10.18 -4.24 -19.15
N THR A 311 9.98 -3.52 -20.26
CA THR A 311 10.93 -2.50 -20.73
C THR A 311 11.19 -1.41 -19.70
N ARG A 312 10.18 -1.03 -18.91
CA ARG A 312 10.34 -0.04 -17.84
C ARG A 312 11.25 -0.56 -16.72
N MET A 313 11.23 -1.85 -16.44
CA MET A 313 12.10 -2.45 -15.42
C MET A 313 13.56 -2.40 -15.87
N ILE A 314 13.83 -2.63 -17.16
CA ILE A 314 15.18 -2.49 -17.73
C ILE A 314 15.64 -1.03 -17.68
N GLU A 315 14.78 -0.09 -18.04
CA GLU A 315 15.06 1.35 -17.93
C GLU A 315 15.36 1.77 -16.48
N TYR A 316 14.57 1.27 -15.52
CA TYR A 316 14.80 1.51 -14.10
C TYR A 316 16.17 0.98 -13.68
N LEU A 317 16.49 -0.28 -13.96
CA LEU A 317 17.79 -0.86 -13.63
C LEU A 317 18.95 -0.12 -14.33
N GLY A 318 18.75 0.35 -15.56
CA GLY A 318 19.74 1.14 -16.30
C GLY A 318 20.00 2.53 -15.71
N SER A 319 19.11 3.03 -14.84
CA SER A 319 19.38 4.27 -14.07
C SER A 319 20.30 4.04 -12.86
N TRP A 320 20.50 2.79 -12.46
CA TRP A 320 21.39 2.38 -11.37
C TRP A 320 22.68 1.75 -11.90
N LEU A 321 22.60 1.05 -13.02
CA LEU A 321 23.64 0.13 -13.50
C LEU A 321 24.00 0.43 -14.96
N GLU A 322 25.29 0.39 -15.28
CA GLU A 322 25.76 0.40 -16.67
C GLU A 322 25.75 -1.01 -17.25
N PHE A 323 25.07 -1.22 -18.38
CA PHE A 323 25.00 -2.54 -19.03
C PHE A 323 26.22 -2.76 -19.95
N PRO A 324 27.11 -3.72 -19.64
CA PRO A 324 28.38 -3.85 -20.35
C PRO A 324 28.26 -4.51 -21.73
N SER A 325 27.16 -5.23 -22.00
CA SER A 325 26.97 -5.95 -23.26
C SER A 325 25.51 -6.26 -23.57
N PHE A 326 25.22 -6.50 -24.85
CA PHE A 326 23.90 -6.97 -25.29
C PHE A 326 23.56 -8.36 -24.71
N ASP A 327 24.54 -9.24 -24.58
CA ASP A 327 24.34 -10.57 -23.98
C ASP A 327 23.90 -10.48 -22.52
N MET A 328 24.48 -9.57 -21.74
CA MET A 328 24.07 -9.30 -20.36
C MET A 328 22.61 -8.83 -20.31
N VAL A 329 22.23 -7.88 -21.18
CA VAL A 329 20.84 -7.39 -21.26
C VAL A 329 19.86 -8.52 -21.64
N ARG A 330 20.26 -9.43 -22.55
CA ARG A 330 19.44 -10.60 -22.90
C ARG A 330 19.23 -11.51 -21.69
N GLU A 331 20.28 -11.80 -20.92
CA GLU A 331 20.18 -12.62 -19.72
C GLU A 331 19.37 -11.95 -18.61
N LEU A 332 19.59 -10.66 -18.37
CA LEU A 332 18.80 -9.85 -17.47
C LEU A 332 17.32 -9.91 -17.83
N THR A 333 16.99 -9.78 -19.12
CA THR A 333 15.61 -9.88 -19.63
C THR A 333 15.00 -11.24 -19.30
N ALA A 334 15.77 -12.33 -19.44
CA ALA A 334 15.33 -13.67 -19.06
C ALA A 334 15.08 -13.79 -17.54
N LYS A 335 15.96 -13.25 -16.70
CA LYS A 335 15.78 -13.23 -15.23
C LYS A 335 14.58 -12.40 -14.80
N LEU A 336 14.37 -11.23 -15.41
CA LEU A 336 13.20 -10.38 -15.16
C LEU A 336 11.91 -11.06 -15.59
N THR A 337 11.91 -11.75 -16.73
CA THR A 337 10.75 -12.55 -17.18
C THR A 337 10.43 -13.66 -16.19
N GLU A 338 11.46 -14.37 -15.70
CA GLU A 338 11.29 -15.39 -14.66
C GLU A 338 10.72 -14.77 -13.37
N LEU A 339 11.24 -13.61 -12.94
CA LEU A 339 10.74 -12.88 -11.78
C LEU A 339 9.25 -12.51 -11.94
N CYS A 340 8.86 -11.90 -13.07
CA CYS A 340 7.47 -11.53 -13.34
C CYS A 340 6.53 -12.72 -13.25
N ASN A 341 6.91 -13.85 -13.85
CA ASN A 341 6.08 -15.06 -13.88
C ASN A 341 5.92 -15.74 -12.50
N HIS A 342 6.82 -15.47 -11.55
CA HIS A 342 6.82 -16.06 -10.20
C HIS A 342 6.51 -15.05 -9.10
N THR A 343 6.17 -13.81 -9.45
CA THR A 343 5.78 -12.78 -8.49
C THR A 343 4.26 -12.75 -8.41
N ARG A 344 3.73 -12.69 -7.19
CA ARG A 344 2.29 -12.62 -6.95
C ARG A 344 1.79 -11.23 -7.31
N MET A 345 0.66 -11.17 -8.02
CA MET A 345 0.12 -9.91 -8.55
C MET A 345 -1.24 -9.58 -7.93
N TRP A 346 -1.45 -8.30 -7.61
CA TRP A 346 -2.73 -7.80 -7.10
C TRP A 346 -3.89 -8.03 -8.07
N ILE A 347 -3.69 -7.76 -9.37
CA ILE A 347 -4.73 -7.95 -10.41
C ILE A 347 -5.14 -9.44 -10.54
N LEU A 348 -4.27 -10.35 -10.12
CA LEU A 348 -4.47 -11.80 -10.13
C LEU A 348 -4.89 -12.33 -8.75
N LYS A 349 -5.38 -11.47 -7.85
CA LYS A 349 -5.86 -11.86 -6.51
C LYS A 349 -4.81 -12.64 -5.70
N GLY A 350 -3.55 -12.23 -5.82
CA GLY A 350 -2.42 -12.83 -5.11
C GLY A 350 -1.85 -14.09 -5.74
N HIS A 351 -2.32 -14.51 -6.93
CA HIS A 351 -1.68 -15.57 -7.72
C HIS A 351 -0.51 -15.01 -8.54
N THR A 352 0.42 -15.89 -8.90
CA THR A 352 1.44 -15.63 -9.92
C THR A 352 0.89 -15.91 -11.33
N PRO A 353 1.42 -15.27 -12.39
CA PRO A 353 1.06 -15.62 -13.77
C PRO A 353 1.28 -17.11 -14.09
N ASN A 354 2.35 -17.72 -13.57
CA ASN A 354 2.67 -19.12 -13.83
C ASN A 354 1.66 -20.08 -13.17
N GLU A 355 1.23 -19.82 -11.93
CA GLU A 355 0.19 -20.62 -11.27
C GLU A 355 -1.12 -20.65 -12.08
N LEU A 356 -1.58 -19.50 -12.58
CA LEU A 356 -2.79 -19.42 -13.39
C LEU A 356 -2.63 -20.06 -14.77
N SER A 357 -1.50 -19.83 -15.44
CA SER A 357 -1.23 -20.45 -16.75
C SER A 357 -1.18 -21.98 -16.67
N GLN A 358 -0.61 -22.53 -15.60
CA GLN A 358 -0.58 -23.97 -15.36
C GLN A 358 -1.98 -24.53 -15.11
N GLU A 359 -2.82 -23.81 -14.36
CA GLU A 359 -4.20 -24.22 -14.11
C GLU A 359 -5.02 -24.20 -15.41
N GLU A 360 -4.91 -23.14 -16.21
CA GLU A 360 -5.57 -23.05 -17.52
C GLU A 360 -5.17 -24.23 -18.42
N LYS A 361 -3.87 -24.59 -18.46
CA LYS A 361 -3.37 -25.72 -19.25
C LYS A 361 -3.99 -27.06 -18.86
N LYS A 362 -4.41 -27.26 -17.61
CA LYS A 362 -5.12 -28.49 -17.19
C LYS A 362 -6.50 -28.60 -17.82
N HIS A 363 -7.14 -27.47 -18.11
CA HIS A 363 -8.49 -27.39 -18.69
C HIS A 363 -8.46 -27.26 -20.21
N LEU A 364 -7.30 -27.00 -20.82
CA LEU A 364 -7.12 -27.02 -22.27
C LEU A 364 -7.16 -28.46 -22.78
N LYS A 365 -8.01 -28.70 -23.79
CA LYS A 365 -7.94 -29.95 -24.55
C LYS A 365 -6.65 -29.95 -25.37
N PRO A 366 -5.98 -31.10 -25.55
CA PRO A 366 -4.86 -31.21 -26.47
C PRO A 366 -5.30 -30.71 -27.85
N MET A 367 -4.41 -30.00 -28.54
CA MET A 367 -4.66 -29.65 -29.94
C MET A 367 -5.01 -30.93 -30.71
N PRO A 368 -5.98 -30.89 -31.65
CA PRO A 368 -6.26 -32.02 -32.51
C PRO A 368 -4.95 -32.51 -33.14
N ALA A 369 -4.67 -33.81 -33.04
CA ALA A 369 -3.44 -34.41 -33.58
C ALA A 369 -3.33 -34.23 -35.10
N GLU A 370 -4.46 -34.01 -35.77
CA GLU A 370 -4.49 -33.59 -37.16
C GLU A 370 -4.47 -32.06 -37.24
N PRO A 371 -3.57 -31.45 -38.05
CA PRO A 371 -3.75 -30.06 -38.45
C PRO A 371 -5.17 -29.90 -39.00
N PHE A 372 -5.84 -28.81 -38.64
CA PHE A 372 -7.15 -28.47 -39.20
C PHE A 372 -7.06 -28.56 -40.73
N LYS A 373 -7.59 -29.64 -41.30
CA LYS A 373 -7.68 -29.81 -42.75
C LYS A 373 -8.75 -28.84 -43.23
N LEU A 374 -8.33 -27.61 -43.53
CA LEU A 374 -9.07 -26.76 -44.45
C LEU A 374 -9.13 -27.53 -45.77
N ASN A 375 -10.27 -28.20 -46.03
CA ASN A 375 -10.58 -28.70 -47.35
C ASN A 375 -10.54 -27.49 -48.29
N GLN A 376 -9.46 -27.35 -49.05
CA GLN A 376 -9.22 -26.23 -49.97
C GLN A 376 -10.18 -26.21 -51.18
N THR A 377 -11.31 -26.93 -51.14
CA THR A 377 -12.18 -27.09 -52.31
C THR A 377 -13.57 -26.52 -52.20
N ASP A 378 -14.00 -25.90 -51.09
CA ASP A 378 -15.20 -25.05 -51.12
C ASP A 378 -15.18 -24.05 -49.97
N SER A 379 -14.64 -22.85 -50.21
CA SER A 379 -14.81 -21.71 -49.32
C SER A 379 -16.27 -21.26 -49.33
N ASN A 380 -17.12 -21.93 -48.54
CA ASN A 380 -18.50 -21.52 -48.29
C ASN A 380 -18.48 -20.26 -47.41
N ILE A 381 -18.49 -19.09 -48.06
CA ILE A 381 -18.59 -17.80 -47.38
C ILE A 381 -20.07 -17.45 -47.30
N TYR A 382 -20.58 -17.36 -46.07
CA TYR A 382 -21.96 -17.02 -45.77
C TYR A 382 -22.08 -15.52 -45.48
N ASN A 383 -23.16 -14.91 -45.96
CA ASN A 383 -23.51 -13.56 -45.54
C ASN A 383 -23.92 -13.59 -44.06
N ILE A 384 -23.14 -12.96 -43.18
CA ILE A 384 -23.38 -12.98 -41.72
C ILE A 384 -24.76 -12.41 -41.34
N ARG A 385 -25.39 -11.58 -42.20
CA ARG A 385 -26.72 -11.02 -41.96
C ARG A 385 -27.89 -11.89 -42.46
N THR A 386 -27.68 -12.72 -43.48
CA THR A 386 -28.78 -13.48 -44.13
C THR A 386 -28.55 -14.99 -44.16
N GLY A 387 -27.39 -15.48 -43.75
CA GLY A 387 -27.03 -16.90 -43.77
C GLY A 387 -26.92 -17.51 -45.18
N ALA A 388 -27.10 -16.72 -46.25
CA ALA A 388 -27.03 -17.20 -47.63
C ALA A 388 -25.59 -17.34 -48.11
N LYS A 389 -25.30 -18.40 -48.87
CA LYS A 389 -24.01 -18.62 -49.53
C LYS A 389 -23.80 -17.54 -50.59
N ILE A 390 -22.68 -16.80 -50.49
CA ILE A 390 -22.34 -15.74 -51.46
C ILE A 390 -21.46 -16.37 -52.55
N GLY A 391 -21.95 -16.38 -53.79
CA GLY A 391 -21.20 -16.81 -54.95
C GLY A 391 -20.10 -15.82 -55.34
N ARG A 392 -18.98 -16.30 -55.91
CA ARG A 392 -17.85 -15.44 -56.33
C ARG A 392 -18.24 -14.30 -57.29
N ASN A 393 -19.34 -14.45 -58.02
CA ASN A 393 -19.85 -13.45 -58.96
C ASN A 393 -20.95 -12.55 -58.39
N ASP A 394 -21.42 -12.79 -57.15
CA ASP A 394 -22.49 -12.02 -56.52
C ASP A 394 -22.00 -10.66 -56.01
N PRO A 395 -22.89 -9.69 -55.77
CA PRO A 395 -22.55 -8.40 -55.19
C PRO A 395 -21.83 -8.55 -53.85
N CYS A 396 -20.74 -7.80 -53.66
CA CYS A 396 -19.91 -7.89 -52.47
C CYS A 396 -20.64 -7.30 -51.24
N PRO A 397 -20.72 -8.02 -50.10
CA PRO A 397 -21.51 -7.60 -48.95
C PRO A 397 -20.94 -6.38 -48.21
N CYS A 398 -19.74 -5.91 -48.56
CA CYS A 398 -19.15 -4.68 -48.03
C CYS A 398 -19.78 -3.39 -48.60
N GLY A 399 -20.78 -3.51 -49.48
CA GLY A 399 -21.51 -2.37 -50.05
C GLY A 399 -20.75 -1.65 -51.19
N SER A 400 -19.66 -2.23 -51.70
CA SER A 400 -18.83 -1.60 -52.73
C SER A 400 -19.43 -1.59 -54.14
N GLY A 401 -20.57 -2.25 -54.36
CA GLY A 401 -21.20 -2.42 -55.67
C GLY A 401 -20.44 -3.34 -56.65
N LYS A 402 -19.28 -3.89 -56.26
CA LYS A 402 -18.47 -4.79 -57.10
C LYS A 402 -18.83 -6.26 -56.83
N LYS A 403 -18.54 -7.15 -57.80
CA LYS A 403 -18.63 -8.62 -57.58
C LYS A 403 -17.65 -9.07 -56.50
N TYR A 404 -18.01 -10.04 -55.67
CA TYR A 404 -17.21 -10.51 -54.52
C TYR A 404 -15.74 -10.81 -54.88
N LYS A 405 -15.51 -11.56 -55.97
CA LYS A 405 -14.15 -11.90 -56.47
C LYS A 405 -13.28 -10.70 -56.89
N LYS A 406 -13.87 -9.52 -57.10
CA LYS A 406 -13.16 -8.30 -57.50
C LYS A 406 -13.01 -7.30 -56.35
N CYS A 407 -13.46 -7.64 -55.14
CA CYS A 407 -13.43 -6.78 -53.97
C CYS A 407 -12.85 -7.52 -52.76
N CYS A 408 -13.70 -8.04 -51.85
CA CYS A 408 -13.25 -8.70 -50.63
C CYS A 408 -12.75 -10.14 -50.84
N GLY A 409 -13.02 -10.75 -52.00
CA GLY A 409 -12.54 -12.10 -52.35
C GLY A 409 -11.30 -12.09 -53.24
N LYS A 410 -10.47 -11.04 -53.13
CA LYS A 410 -9.16 -10.94 -53.79
C LYS A 410 -8.08 -11.62 -52.97
#